data_AF-A0A967HZR5-F1
#
_entry.id   AF-A0A967HZR5-F1
#
_cell.length_a   1.000
_cell.length_b   1.000
_cell.length_c   1.000
_cell.angle_alpha   90.00
_cell.angle_beta   90.00
_cell.angle_gamma   90.00
#
_symmetry.space_group_name_H-M   'P 1'
#
loop_
_entity.id
_entity.type
_entity.pdbx_description
1 polymer ?
#
loop_
_entity_poly.entity_id
_entity_poly.type
_entity_poly.pdbx_seq_one_letter_code
_entity_poly.pdbx_strand_id
1 'polypeptide(L)' 'GRPSERETLRSRLIDRPIRPLFPKKYRKELQVIATVLSADPDIDPDTSAIVGASAALEISDIPFQGPIGAVRVGRANG' A
#
# COMPACT_ATOMS: atom_id res chain seq x y z
N GLY A 1 8.34 -0.79 18.98
CA GLY A 1 8.67 -2.24 19.05
C GLY A 1 9.17 -2.71 17.70
N ARG A 2 9.75 -3.90 17.62
CA ARG A 2 10.11 -4.53 16.34
C ARG A 2 8.82 -4.80 15.53
N PRO A 3 8.79 -4.54 14.22
CA PRO A 3 7.65 -4.92 13.39
C PRO A 3 7.38 -6.42 13.48
N SER A 4 6.11 -6.78 13.62
CA SER A 4 5.63 -8.15 13.48
C SER A 4 5.83 -8.66 12.06
N GLU A 5 5.78 -9.99 11.90
CA GLU A 5 5.81 -10.61 10.57
C GLU A 5 4.65 -10.12 9.70
N ARG A 6 3.45 -9.97 10.30
CA ARG A 6 2.26 -9.43 9.62
C ARG A 6 2.50 -8.02 9.08
N GLU A 7 3.06 -7.13 9.88
CA GLU A 7 3.40 -5.77 9.44
C GLU A 7 4.46 -5.78 8.33
N THR A 8 5.46 -6.66 8.43
CA THR A 8 6.47 -6.82 7.38
C THR A 8 5.86 -7.29 6.06
N LEU A 9 4.93 -8.25 6.10
CA LEU A 9 4.21 -8.74 4.91
C LEU A 9 3.31 -7.66 4.30
N ARG A 10 2.61 -6.89 5.13
CA ARG A 10 1.76 -5.77 4.69
C ARG A 10 2.57 -4.67 4.00
N SER A 11 3.71 -4.29 4.56
CA SER A 11 4.61 -3.32 3.92
C SER A 11 5.06 -3.79 2.53
N ARG A 12 5.36 -5.09 2.37
CA ARG A 12 5.67 -5.67 1.06
C ARG A 12 4.47 -5.69 0.12
N LEU A 13 3.26 -5.89 0.64
CA LEU A 13 2.03 -5.88 -0.14
C LEU A 13 1.75 -4.51 -0.76
N ILE A 14 2.09 -3.43 -0.05
CA ILE A 14 2.03 -2.04 -0.55
C ILE A 14 3.16 -1.77 -1.54
N ASP A 15 4.39 -2.19 -1.22
CA ASP A 15 5.58 -1.88 -2.03
C ASP A 15 5.53 -2.50 -3.45
N ARG A 16 5.12 -3.77 -3.55
CA ARG A 16 5.11 -4.53 -4.81
C ARG A 16 4.36 -3.83 -5.96
N PRO A 17 3.11 -3.36 -5.79
CA PRO A 17 2.37 -2.71 -6.87
C PRO A 17 2.85 -1.28 -7.17
N ILE A 18 3.33 -0.51 -6.18
CA ILE A 18 3.75 0.89 -6.42
C ILE A 18 5.17 0.99 -7.03
N ARG A 19 6.08 0.08 -6.68
CA ARG A 19 7.49 0.10 -7.12
C ARG A 19 7.68 0.18 -8.65
N PRO A 20 6.97 -0.59 -9.49
CA PRO A 20 7.14 -0.50 -10.94
C PRO A 20 6.56 0.78 -11.56
N LEU A 21 5.77 1.56 -10.83
CA LEU A 21 5.12 2.78 -11.33
C LEU A 21 5.98 4.03 -11.16
N PHE A 22 7.14 3.91 -10.53
CA PHE A 22 8.14 4.97 -10.53
C PHE A 22 8.97 4.93 -11.82
N PRO A 23 9.34 6.09 -12.39
CA PRO A 23 10.22 6.13 -13.56
C PRO A 23 11.52 5.37 -13.30
N LYS A 24 12.02 4.60 -14.29
CA LYS A 24 13.21 3.74 -14.15
C LYS A 24 14.48 4.43 -13.63
N LYS A 25 14.60 5.74 -13.82
CA LYS A 25 15.75 6.55 -13.37
C LYS A 25 15.47 7.33 -12.09
N TYR A 26 14.30 7.18 -11.48
CA TYR A 26 13.96 7.81 -10.22
C TYR A 26 14.72 7.12 -9.08
N ARG A 27 15.71 7.83 -8.52
CA ARG A 27 16.60 7.34 -7.46
C ARG A 27 16.55 8.18 -6.19
N LYS A 28 15.54 9.06 -6.08
CA LYS A 28 15.30 9.78 -4.83
C LYS A 28 14.80 8.80 -3.78
N GLU A 29 15.25 8.97 -2.55
CA GLU A 29 14.73 8.20 -1.42
C GLU A 29 13.25 8.54 -1.21
N LEU A 30 12.44 7.52 -0.98
CA LEU A 30 11.01 7.64 -0.78
C LEU A 30 10.60 6.69 0.34
N GLN A 31 9.83 7.20 1.29
CA GLN A 31 9.30 6.43 2.41
C GLN A 31 7.78 6.57 2.44
N VAL A 32 7.08 5.43 2.42
CA VAL A 32 5.63 5.37 2.67
C VAL A 32 5.43 4.84 4.08
N ILE A 33 4.70 5.59 4.91
CA ILE A 33 4.34 5.20 6.28
C ILE A 33 2.83 5.03 6.33
N ALA A 34 2.37 3.79 6.46
CA ALA A 34 0.96 3.45 6.60
C ALA A 34 0.66 3.03 8.05
N THR A 35 0.11 3.95 8.84
CA THR A 35 -0.26 3.70 10.24
C THR A 35 -1.76 3.45 10.36
N VAL A 36 -2.13 2.30 10.91
CA VAL A 36 -3.55 2.00 11.22
C VAL A 36 -3.93 2.72 12.51
N LEU A 37 -4.72 3.78 12.40
CA LEU A 37 -5.20 4.55 13.56
C LEU A 37 -6.44 3.91 14.20
N SER A 38 -7.27 3.28 13.39
CA SER A 38 -8.48 2.56 13.80
C SER A 38 -8.76 1.46 12.79
N ALA A 39 -9.28 0.33 13.28
CA ALA A 39 -9.65 -0.80 12.44
C ALA A 39 -10.89 -1.47 13.00
N ASP A 40 -11.79 -1.84 12.09
CA ASP A 40 -12.86 -2.78 12.38
C ASP A 40 -12.25 -4.19 12.48
N PRO A 41 -12.54 -4.99 13.54
CA PRO A 41 -12.03 -6.35 13.69
C PRO A 41 -12.35 -7.27 12.50
N ASP A 42 -13.46 -7.04 11.79
CA ASP A 42 -13.93 -7.87 10.69
C ASP A 42 -13.35 -7.44 9.33
N ILE A 43 -12.71 -6.26 9.27
CA ILE A 43 -12.17 -5.70 8.03
C ILE A 43 -10.66 -5.55 8.13
N ASP A 44 -9.95 -6.29 7.30
CA ASP A 44 -8.51 -6.20 7.21
C ASP A 44 -8.07 -4.88 6.54
N PRO A 45 -7.24 -4.05 7.19
CA PRO A 45 -6.85 -2.75 6.67
C PRO A 45 -5.89 -2.79 5.46
N ASP A 46 -5.43 -3.96 5.02
CA ASP A 46 -4.45 -4.11 3.93
C ASP A 46 -4.87 -3.38 2.65
N THR A 47 -6.13 -3.56 2.25
CA THR A 47 -6.69 -2.95 1.03
C THR A 47 -6.74 -1.44 1.16
N SER A 48 -7.18 -0.94 2.32
CA SER A 48 -7.22 0.50 2.63
C SER A 48 -5.82 1.10 2.69
N ALA A 49 -4.82 0.37 3.17
CA ALA A 49 -3.44 0.82 3.23
C ALA A 49 -2.83 1.00 1.83
N ILE A 50 -3.14 0.10 0.88
CA ILE A 50 -2.68 0.24 -0.51
C ILE A 50 -3.37 1.44 -1.19
N VAL A 51 -4.69 1.57 -1.03
CA VAL A 51 -5.44 2.70 -1.59
C VAL A 51 -4.96 4.02 -0.97
N GLY A 52 -4.72 4.07 0.34
CA GLY A 52 -4.17 5.22 1.03
C GLY A 52 -2.77 5.60 0.54
N ALA A 53 -1.89 4.62 0.34
CA ALA A 53 -0.57 4.85 -0.24
C ALA A 53 -0.66 5.38 -1.68
N SER A 54 -1.57 4.83 -2.50
CA SER A 54 -1.80 5.34 -3.85
C SER A 54 -2.30 6.77 -3.85
N ALA A 55 -3.29 7.09 -3.01
CA ALA A 55 -3.84 8.43 -2.92
C ALA A 55 -2.79 9.44 -2.43
N ALA A 56 -1.99 9.06 -1.43
CA ALA A 56 -0.89 9.88 -0.91
C ALA A 56 0.18 10.16 -1.97
N LEU A 57 0.53 9.18 -2.81
CA LEU A 57 1.46 9.36 -3.92
C LEU A 57 0.87 10.26 -5.01
N GLU A 58 -0.41 10.09 -5.34
CA GLU A 58 -1.11 10.86 -6.37
C GLU A 58 -1.20 12.36 -6.04
N ILE A 59 -1.39 12.71 -4.77
CA ILE A 59 -1.43 14.12 -4.32
C ILE A 59 -0.05 14.72 -4.06
N SER A 60 1.03 13.94 -4.20
CA SER A 60 2.40 14.39 -3.95
C SER A 60 3.11 14.87 -5.22
N ASP A 61 4.22 15.56 -5.07
CA ASP A 61 5.09 15.97 -6.20
C ASP A 61 5.97 14.82 -6.73
N ILE A 62 5.76 13.59 -6.25
CA ILE A 62 6.56 12.44 -6.66
C ILE A 62 6.06 11.95 -8.02
N PRO A 63 6.96 11.75 -9.00
CA PRO A 63 6.55 11.22 -10.30
C PRO A 63 6.13 9.75 -10.15
N PHE A 64 4.81 9.53 -10.13
CA PHE A 64 4.16 8.24 -9.92
C PHE A 64 3.17 7.99 -11.06
N GLN A 65 3.25 6.82 -11.72
CA GLN A 65 2.37 6.44 -12.83
C GLN A 65 1.13 5.70 -12.31
N GLY A 66 0.46 6.28 -11.32
CA GLY A 66 -0.76 5.76 -10.72
C GLY A 66 -2.04 6.41 -11.30
N PRO A 67 -3.15 6.37 -10.56
CA PRO A 67 -3.34 5.71 -9.27
C PRO A 67 -3.50 4.19 -9.39
N ILE A 68 -3.38 3.48 -8.26
CA ILE A 68 -3.72 2.06 -8.14
C ILE A 68 -4.86 1.83 -7.15
N GLY A 69 -5.69 0.84 -7.46
CA GLY A 69 -6.64 0.27 -6.52
C GLY A 69 -6.15 -1.09 -6.01
N ALA A 70 -6.69 -1.51 -4.88
CA ALA A 70 -6.56 -2.88 -4.39
C ALA A 70 -7.95 -3.42 -4.05
N VAL A 71 -8.16 -4.71 -4.35
CA VAL A 71 -9.37 -5.43 -3.97
C VAL A 71 -8.98 -6.78 -3.38
N ARG A 72 -9.76 -7.23 -2.39
CA ARG A 72 -9.67 -8.58 -1.85
C ARG A 72 -10.86 -9.37 -2.37
N VAL A 73 -10.59 -10.50 -3.04
CA VAL A 73 -11.62 -11.38 -3.58
C VAL A 73 -11.68 -12.65 -2.75
N GLY A 74 -12.84 -12.94 -2.18
CA GLY A 74 -13.16 -14.22 -1.56
C GLY A 74 -14.03 -15.06 -2.48
N ARG A 75 -13.97 -16.38 -2.35
CA ARG A 75 -14.87 -17.31 -3.03
C ARG A 75 -15.68 -18.07 -1.98
N ALA A 76 -17.00 -18.01 -2.07
CA ALA A 76 -17.91 -18.69 -1.16
C ALA A 76 -19.07 -19.29 -1.95
N ASN A 77 -19.35 -20.59 -1.73
CA ASN A 77 -20.46 -21.33 -2.34
C ASN A 77 -20.52 -21.38 -3.88
N GLY A 78 -19.42 -21.13 -4.58
CA GLY A 78 -19.33 -21.20 -6.03
C GLY A 78 -18.82 -19.91 -6.63
#